data_AF-A0A438X914-F1
#
_entry.id   AF-A0A438X914-F1
#
_cell.length_a   1.000
_cell.length_b   1.000
_cell.length_c   1.000
_cell.angle_alpha   90.00
_cell.angle_beta   90.00
_cell.angle_gamma   90.00
#
_symmetry.space_group_name_H-M   'P 1'
#
loop_
_entity.id
_entity.type
_entity.pdbx_description
1 polymer ?
#
loop_
_entity_poly.entity_id
_entity_poly.type
_entity_poly.pdbx_seq_one_letter_code
_entity_poly.pdbx_strand_id
1 'polypeptide(L)'
;MSRSEVLLNGDINFKEVRCVGDSGEVYGIISSKEALKIAQNLGLDLVLISASAKPPVCKVMDYNKFRYQNEKKIKEAKKKQKQIEIKEIKLSTQIAQNDINYKVKHAREFIEANKHVKF
;
A
#
# COMPACT_ATOMS: atom_id res chain seq x y z
N MET A 1 2.49 -1.72 -13.60
CA MET A 1 2.06 -0.74 -12.59
C MET A 1 3.29 0.06 -12.22
N SER A 2 3.30 1.36 -12.55
CA SER A 2 4.47 2.23 -12.35
C SER A 2 4.91 2.16 -10.90
N ARG A 3 6.17 1.78 -10.65
CA ARG A 3 6.84 2.17 -9.41
C ARG A 3 6.66 3.69 -9.34
N SER A 4 5.94 4.17 -8.33
CA SER A 4 6.04 5.57 -7.96
C SER A 4 7.51 5.76 -7.57
N GLU A 5 8.33 6.23 -8.50
CA GLU A 5 9.74 6.50 -8.23
C GLU A 5 9.77 7.59 -7.16
N VAL A 6 10.20 7.18 -5.97
CA VAL A 6 10.42 8.10 -4.86
C VAL A 6 11.67 8.88 -5.21
N LEU A 7 11.54 10.20 -5.35
CA LEU A 7 12.68 11.10 -5.55
C LEU A 7 13.49 11.18 -4.24
N LEU A 8 14.80 11.03 -4.36
CA LEU A 8 15.73 10.94 -3.24
C LEU A 8 16.88 11.93 -3.41
N ASN A 9 17.35 12.46 -2.29
CA ASN A 9 18.61 13.19 -2.20
C ASN A 9 18.76 14.26 -3.31
N GLY A 10 19.77 14.12 -4.16
CA GLY A 10 20.08 15.06 -5.23
C GLY A 10 19.03 15.15 -6.34
N ASP A 11 18.13 14.17 -6.45
CA ASP A 11 17.05 14.18 -7.45
C ASP A 11 15.96 15.21 -7.09
N ILE A 12 15.96 15.71 -5.85
CA ILE A 12 15.00 16.68 -5.34
C ILE A 12 15.48 18.10 -5.68
N ASN A 13 15.09 18.59 -6.85
CA ASN A 13 15.47 19.92 -7.34
C ASN A 13 14.31 20.94 -7.30
N PHE A 14 13.82 21.24 -6.10
CA PHE A 14 12.83 22.31 -5.87
C PHE A 14 13.48 23.55 -5.24
N LYS A 15 12.95 24.74 -5.55
CA LYS A 15 13.44 26.00 -4.95
C LYS A 15 13.28 26.00 -3.43
N GLU A 16 12.11 25.59 -2.96
CA GLU A 16 11.75 25.52 -1.55
C GLU A 16 11.01 24.21 -1.29
N VAL A 17 11.31 23.61 -0.13
CA VAL A 17 10.68 22.39 0.35
C VAL A 17 10.34 22.56 1.83
N ARG A 18 9.22 21.98 2.25
CA ARG A 18 8.93 21.79 3.67
C ARG A 18 9.68 20.55 4.14
N CYS A 19 10.65 20.74 5.03
CA CYS A 19 11.51 19.67 5.52
C CYS A 19 11.13 19.26 6.95
N VAL A 20 11.01 17.96 7.17
CA VAL A 20 10.73 17.34 8.48
C VAL A 20 11.70 16.18 8.74
N GLY A 21 12.12 15.99 9.98
CA GLY A 21 12.95 14.87 10.42
C GLY A 21 12.14 13.61 10.74
N ASP A 22 12.83 12.47 10.90
CA ASP A 22 12.17 11.20 11.21
C ASP A 22 11.51 11.19 12.60
N SER A 23 12.16 11.83 13.58
CA SER A 23 11.71 11.94 14.97
C SER A 23 10.64 13.03 15.19
N GLY A 24 10.13 13.66 14.12
CA GLY A 24 9.15 14.75 14.22
C GLY A 24 9.75 16.15 14.35
N GLU A 25 11.08 16.29 14.23
CA GLU A 25 11.73 17.59 14.12
C GLU A 25 11.22 18.34 12.89
N VAL A 26 10.93 19.63 13.03
CA VAL A 26 10.43 20.47 11.93
C VAL A 26 11.50 21.48 11.58
N TYR A 27 12.12 21.32 10.42
CA TYR A 27 13.12 22.27 9.89
C TYR A 27 12.47 23.45 9.14
N GLY A 28 11.15 23.38 8.90
CA GLY A 28 10.40 24.46 8.27
C GLY A 28 10.46 24.44 6.75
N ILE A 29 10.30 25.61 6.13
CA ILE A 29 10.42 25.80 4.68
C ILE A 29 11.85 26.26 4.40
N ILE A 30 12.62 25.42 3.73
CA ILE A 30 14.03 25.65 3.41
C ILE A 30 14.32 25.27 1.96
N SER A 31 15.49 25.62 1.44
CA SER A 31 15.87 25.19 0.09
C SER A 31 16.11 23.68 0.03
N SER A 32 15.93 23.06 -1.15
CA SER A 32 16.23 21.63 -1.30
C SER A 32 17.69 21.29 -0.99
N LYS A 33 18.61 22.23 -1.27
CA LYS A 33 20.04 22.12 -0.97
C LYS A 33 20.32 22.11 0.53
N GLU A 34 19.64 22.96 1.30
CA GLU A 34 19.77 22.96 2.77
C GLU A 34 19.17 21.69 3.36
N ALA A 35 18.00 21.25 2.88
CA ALA A 35 17.40 20.00 3.29
C ALA A 35 18.33 18.80 3.03
N LEU A 36 19.00 18.79 1.88
CA LEU A 36 19.98 17.76 1.52
C LEU A 36 21.20 17.78 2.46
N LYS A 37 21.72 18.96 2.79
CA LYS A 37 22.82 19.11 3.76
C LYS A 37 22.44 18.58 5.14
N ILE A 38 21.22 18.88 5.61
CA ILE A 38 20.71 18.37 6.89
C ILE A 38 20.70 16.83 6.87
N ALA A 39 20.17 16.23 5.81
CA ALA A 39 20.16 14.77 5.65
C ALA A 39 21.58 14.18 5.68
N GLN A 40 22.51 14.76 4.92
CA GLN A 40 23.91 14.33 4.88
C GLN A 40 24.61 14.46 6.24
N ASN A 41 24.40 15.56 6.97
CA ASN A 41 24.98 15.78 8.30
C ASN A 41 24.50 14.76 9.34
N LEU A 42 23.27 14.27 9.17
CA LEU A 42 22.68 13.24 10.03
C LEU A 42 22.97 11.81 9.55
N GLY A 43 23.63 11.64 8.40
CA GLY A 43 23.86 10.33 7.78
C GLY A 43 22.57 9.64 7.32
N LEU A 44 21.54 10.43 6.97
CA LEU A 44 20.22 9.97 6.54
C LEU A 44 19.95 10.40 5.08
N ASP A 45 18.84 9.93 4.52
CA ASP A 45 18.40 10.31 3.18
C ASP A 45 17.34 11.42 3.23
N LEU A 46 17.39 12.34 2.26
CA LEU A 46 16.29 13.26 1.98
C LEU A 46 15.30 12.57 1.04
N VAL A 47 14.08 12.34 1.51
CA VAL A 47 13.05 11.60 0.76
C VAL A 47 11.87 12.51 0.45
N LEU A 48 11.46 12.58 -0.81
CA LEU A 48 10.25 13.33 -1.19
C LEU A 48 9.00 12.53 -0.81
N ILE A 49 8.20 13.05 0.13
CA ILE A 49 6.94 12.42 0.57
C ILE A 49 5.78 12.86 -0.31
N SER A 50 5.73 14.15 -0.63
CA SER A 50 4.62 14.71 -1.41
C SER A 50 5.13 15.83 -2.32
N ALA A 51 5.09 15.57 -3.62
CA ALA A 51 5.33 16.57 -4.66
C ALA A 51 4.12 17.50 -4.88
N SER A 52 2.91 17.07 -4.48
CA SER A 52 1.66 17.80 -4.72
C SER A 52 1.41 18.93 -3.73
N ALA A 53 2.09 18.93 -2.59
CA ALA A 53 2.01 19.99 -1.61
C ALA A 53 2.69 21.29 -2.10
N LYS A 54 2.22 22.44 -1.61
CA LYS A 54 2.83 23.77 -1.85
C LYS A 54 3.26 24.37 -0.50
N PRO A 55 4.56 24.42 -0.17
CA PRO A 55 5.70 23.83 -0.89
C PRO A 55 5.76 22.29 -0.79
N PRO A 56 6.48 21.59 -1.70
CA PRO A 56 6.67 20.14 -1.65
C PRO A 56 7.22 19.67 -0.31
N VAL A 57 6.79 18.50 0.18
CA VAL A 57 7.16 17.99 1.49
C VAL A 57 8.24 16.93 1.35
N CYS A 58 9.40 17.20 1.97
CA CYS A 58 10.51 16.28 2.09
C CYS A 58 10.66 15.83 3.54
N LYS A 59 11.08 14.58 3.72
CA LYS A 59 11.38 14.00 5.03
C LYS A 59 12.80 13.46 5.07
N VAL A 60 13.55 13.80 6.11
CA VAL A 60 14.88 13.26 6.39
C VAL A 60 14.72 11.96 7.17
N MET A 61 15.05 10.83 6.56
CA MET A 61 14.90 9.50 7.17
C MET A 61 15.75 8.43 6.45
N ASP A 62 15.90 7.26 7.07
CA ASP A 62 16.50 6.09 6.41
C ASP A 62 15.50 5.48 5.41
N TYR A 63 15.77 5.66 4.12
CA TYR A 63 14.88 5.20 3.07
C TYR A 63 14.81 3.66 2.99
N ASN A 64 15.91 2.96 3.24
CA ASN A 64 15.96 1.50 3.17
C ASN A 64 15.10 0.87 4.26
N LYS A 65 15.22 1.39 5.49
CA LYS A 65 14.40 0.97 6.63
C LYS A 65 12.92 1.28 6.38
N PHE A 66 12.60 2.46 5.88
CA PHE A 66 11.23 2.86 5.55
C PHE A 66 10.61 1.95 4.49
N ARG A 67 11.34 1.66 3.41
CA ARG A 67 10.90 0.79 2.32
C ARG A 67 10.62 -0.63 2.83
N TYR A 68 11.51 -1.19 3.65
CA TYR A 68 11.31 -2.50 4.26
C TYR A 68 10.06 -2.54 5.14
N GLN A 69 9.86 -1.54 6.00
CA GLN A 69 8.69 -1.45 6.87
C GLN A 69 7.40 -1.32 6.07
N ASN A 70 7.38 -0.52 5.00
CA ASN A 70 6.22 -0.42 4.12
C ASN A 70 5.91 -1.73 3.41
N GLU A 71 6.92 -2.41 2.86
CA GLU A 71 6.72 -3.72 2.24
C GLU A 71 6.18 -4.75 3.24
N LYS A 72 6.69 -4.75 4.48
CA LYS A 72 6.20 -5.61 5.57
C LYS A 72 4.74 -5.28 5.89
N LYS A 73 4.39 -4.00 6.07
CA LYS A 73 3.03 -3.55 6.36
C LYS A 73 2.05 -3.91 5.23
N ILE A 74 2.46 -3.73 3.97
CA ILE A 74 1.65 -4.12 2.80
C ILE A 74 1.43 -5.63 2.77
N LYS A 75 2.47 -6.43 3.05
CA LYS A 75 2.34 -7.91 3.12
C LYS A 75 1.40 -8.33 4.24
N GLU A 76 1.51 -7.72 5.43
CA GLU A 76 0.61 -8.00 6.56
C GLU A 76 -0.83 -7.58 6.25
N ALA A 77 -1.04 -6.42 5.63
CA ALA A 77 -2.36 -5.97 5.20
C ALA A 77 -2.99 -6.93 4.17
N LYS A 78 -2.21 -7.40 3.19
CA LYS A 78 -2.65 -8.41 2.21
C LYS A 78 -3.00 -9.74 2.87
N LYS A 79 -2.24 -10.19 3.87
CA LYS A 79 -2.56 -11.41 4.62
C LYS A 79 -3.83 -11.28 5.45
N LYS A 80 -4.08 -10.10 6.02
CA LYS A 80 -5.29 -9.81 6.81
C LYS A 80 -6.53 -9.57 5.95
N GLN A 81 -6.36 -9.21 4.69
CA GLN A 81 -7.47 -9.04 3.76
C GLN A 81 -8.19 -10.38 3.58
N LYS A 82 -9.46 -10.45 4.00
CA LYS A 82 -10.31 -11.64 3.82
C LYS A 82 -10.43 -11.92 2.33
N GLN A 83 -9.81 -12.99 1.86
CA GLN A 83 -9.94 -13.41 0.47
C GLN A 83 -11.36 -13.94 0.26
N ILE A 84 -12.14 -13.24 -0.55
CA ILE A 84 -13.48 -13.68 -0.92
C ILE A 84 -13.31 -14.78 -1.97
N GLU A 85 -13.44 -16.03 -1.57
CA GLU A 85 -13.55 -17.14 -2.51
C GLU A 85 -14.98 -17.22 -3.05
N ILE A 86 -15.11 -17.17 -4.38
CA ILE A 86 -16.39 -17.37 -5.07
C ILE A 86 -16.41 -18.80 -5.60
N LYS A 87 -17.42 -19.58 -5.20
CA LYS A 87 -17.71 -20.91 -5.72
C LYS A 87 -18.91 -20.83 -6.65
N GLU A 88 -18.76 -21.37 -7.85
CA GLU A 88 -19.80 -21.35 -8.87
C GLU A 88 -20.54 -22.70 -8.90
N ILE A 89 -21.87 -22.66 -8.89
CA ILE A 89 -22.75 -23.84 -8.96
C ILE A 89 -23.66 -23.69 -10.17
N LYS A 90 -23.33 -24.41 -11.25
CA LYS A 90 -24.11 -24.35 -12.49
C LYS A 90 -25.39 -25.16 -12.37
N LEU A 91 -26.52 -24.57 -12.75
CA LEU A 91 -27.82 -25.22 -12.84
C LEU A 91 -28.25 -25.31 -14.31
N SER A 92 -28.86 -26.43 -14.69
CA SER A 92 -29.37 -26.67 -16.05
C SER A 92 -30.89 -26.71 -16.05
N THR A 93 -31.53 -26.37 -17.17
CA THR A 93 -33.01 -26.36 -17.31
C THR A 93 -33.64 -27.75 -17.26
N GLN A 94 -32.87 -28.81 -17.57
CA GLN A 94 -33.31 -30.21 -17.53
C GLN A 94 -32.83 -30.96 -16.27
N ILE A 95 -32.51 -30.25 -15.19
CA ILE A 95 -31.95 -30.84 -13.98
C ILE A 95 -32.99 -31.71 -13.23
N ALA A 96 -32.56 -32.88 -12.75
CA ALA A 96 -33.40 -33.78 -11.95
C ALA A 96 -33.46 -33.33 -10.49
N GLN A 97 -34.56 -33.65 -9.78
CA GLN A 97 -34.76 -33.26 -8.38
C GLN A 97 -33.64 -33.71 -7.44
N ASN A 98 -33.10 -34.92 -7.66
CA ASN A 98 -31.98 -35.42 -6.85
C ASN A 98 -30.69 -34.61 -7.07
N ASP A 99 -30.42 -34.15 -8.30
CA ASP A 99 -29.24 -33.32 -8.60
C ASP A 99 -29.40 -31.90 -8.03
N ILE A 100 -30.63 -31.33 -8.06
CA ILE A 100 -30.94 -30.07 -7.37
C ILE A 100 -30.61 -30.19 -5.88
N ASN A 101 -31.11 -31.23 -5.20
CA ASN A 101 -30.90 -31.42 -3.77
C ASN A 101 -29.40 -31.53 -3.42
N TYR A 102 -28.61 -32.19 -4.28
CA TYR A 102 -27.16 -32.29 -4.11
C TYR A 102 -26.46 -30.93 -4.25
N LYS A 103 -26.82 -30.14 -5.27
CA LYS A 103 -26.25 -28.80 -5.51
C LYS A 103 -26.63 -27.79 -4.43
N VAL A 104 -27.86 -27.85 -3.92
CA VAL A 104 -28.31 -27.02 -2.78
C VAL A 104 -27.52 -27.35 -1.51
N LYS A 105 -27.25 -28.65 -1.26
CA LYS A 105 -26.41 -29.06 -0.13
C LYS A 105 -25.00 -28.48 -0.23
N HIS A 106 -24.38 -28.56 -1.42
CA HIS A 106 -23.05 -27.98 -1.66
C HIS A 106 -23.03 -26.46 -1.51
N ALA A 107 -24.08 -25.78 -1.99
CA ALA A 107 -24.20 -24.34 -1.80
C ALA A 107 -24.22 -23.96 -0.31
N ARG A 108 -24.96 -24.71 0.50
CA ARG A 108 -25.03 -24.50 1.95
C ARG A 108 -23.67 -24.72 2.62
N GLU A 109 -22.99 -25.81 2.29
CA GLU A 109 -21.64 -26.10 2.80
C GLU A 109 -20.64 -24.99 2.46
N PHE A 110 -20.70 -24.44 1.24
CA PHE A 110 -19.84 -23.31 0.86
C PHE A 110 -20.15 -22.02 1.63
N ILE A 111 -21.43 -21.72 1.87
CA ILE A 111 -21.85 -20.54 2.66
C ILE A 111 -21.42 -20.69 4.12
N GLU A 112 -21.60 -21.87 4.72
CA GLU A 112 -21.15 -22.18 6.08
C GLU A 112 -19.62 -22.06 6.21
N ALA A 113 -18.89 -22.47 5.17
CA ALA A 113 -17.44 -22.26 5.04
C ALA A 113 -17.04 -20.80 4.73
N ASN A 114 -17.94 -19.82 4.86
CA ASN A 114 -17.70 -18.40 4.61
C ASN A 114 -17.30 -18.06 3.15
N LYS A 115 -17.72 -18.88 2.18
CA LYS A 115 -17.48 -18.65 0.75
C LYS A 115 -18.70 -18.04 0.10
N HIS A 116 -18.47 -17.17 -0.88
CA HIS A 116 -19.57 -16.64 -1.69
C HIS A 116 -19.96 -17.69 -2.74
N VAL A 117 -21.26 -17.86 -2.95
CA VAL A 117 -21.77 -18.79 -3.97
C VAL A 117 -22.41 -17.98 -5.10
N LYS A 118 -22.05 -18.33 -6.34
CA LYS A 118 -22.69 -17.83 -7.55
C LYS A 118 -23.40 -18.99 -8.23
N PHE A 119 -24.67 -18.82 -8.57
CA PHE A 119 -25.47 -19.78 -9.31
C PHE A 119 -25.49 -19.43 -10.80
#